data_AF-A0A7K0MH90-F1
#
_entry.id   AF-A0A7K0MH90-F1
#
_cell.length_a   1.000
_cell.length_b   1.000
_cell.length_c   1.000
_cell.angle_alpha   90.00
_cell.angle_beta   90.00
_cell.angle_gamma   90.00
#
_symmetry.space_group_name_H-M   'P 1'
#
loop_
_entity.id
_entity.type
_entity.pdbx_description
1 polymer ?
#
loop_
_entity_poly.entity_id
_entity_poly.type
_entity_poly.pdbx_seq_one_letter_code
_entity_poly.pdbx_strand_id
1 'polypeptide(L)'
;MSDSNIDMTFGPLAPFMFDNEIEEIWINSPERIFIARGGKNELTTLLLTAEEVRNIVDRALMWSGRRLDLSHPFVDARLPDGSRLHVAIPEITPEHWAINIRKHLLRTLSVKDLAGRGAMSPSMAILLRNCVKAGLNILVSGATQAGKTTLLNALVSAIPVQERVITIEEVF
;
A
#
# COMPACT_ATOMS: atom_id res chain seq x y z
N MET A 1 11.71 -1.51 9.29
CA MET A 1 12.71 -0.48 8.91
C MET A 1 12.92 0.41 10.11
N SER A 2 14.15 0.87 10.38
CA SER A 2 14.33 2.00 11.31
C SER A 2 13.83 3.27 10.62
N ASP A 3 13.23 4.17 11.38
CA ASP A 3 12.69 5.45 10.84
C ASP A 3 13.78 6.24 10.07
N SER A 4 15.04 6.12 10.50
CA SER A 4 16.21 6.73 9.85
C SER A 4 16.40 6.38 8.36
N ASN A 5 16.02 5.17 7.92
CA ASN A 5 16.22 4.75 6.52
C ASN A 5 15.11 5.28 5.59
N ILE A 6 13.91 5.51 6.12
CA ILE A 6 12.79 6.07 5.37
C ILE A 6 13.03 7.56 5.14
N ASP A 7 13.47 8.29 6.18
CA ASP A 7 13.83 9.71 6.07
C ASP A 7 14.89 9.94 5.00
N MET A 8 15.96 9.14 5.01
CA MET A 8 17.05 9.27 4.03
C MET A 8 16.58 8.97 2.60
N THR A 9 15.65 8.03 2.42
CA THR A 9 15.17 7.63 1.09
C THR A 9 14.19 8.65 0.52
N PHE A 10 13.17 9.03 1.29
CA PHE A 10 12.03 9.81 0.81
C PHE A 10 12.14 11.31 1.08
N GLY A 11 13.08 11.74 1.92
CA GLY A 11 13.36 13.16 2.17
C GLY A 11 12.08 13.92 2.54
N PRO A 12 11.69 14.98 1.80
CA PRO A 12 10.48 15.74 2.12
C PRO A 12 9.16 14.94 2.04
N LEU A 13 9.13 13.78 1.36
CA LEU A 13 7.96 12.88 1.36
C LEU A 13 7.88 11.97 2.59
N ALA A 14 8.93 11.88 3.40
CA ALA A 14 8.99 10.97 4.55
C ALA A 14 7.81 11.13 5.53
N PRO A 15 7.31 12.35 5.86
CA PRO A 15 6.14 12.49 6.72
C PRO A 15 4.90 11.76 6.20
N PHE A 16 4.67 11.74 4.88
CA PHE A 16 3.55 11.00 4.28
C PHE A 16 3.78 9.49 4.28
N MET A 17 5.04 9.06 4.18
CA MET A 17 5.42 7.65 4.31
C MET A 17 5.21 7.12 5.74
N PHE A 18 5.38 7.93 6.77
CA PHE A 18 5.11 7.53 8.15
C PHE A 18 3.63 7.58 8.57
N ASP A 19 2.80 8.38 7.89
CA ASP A 19 1.39 8.50 8.24
C ASP A 19 0.58 7.24 7.85
N ASN A 20 0.21 6.43 8.84
CA ASN A 20 -0.55 5.18 8.67
C ASN A 20 -2.01 5.39 8.22
N GLU A 21 -2.51 6.62 8.16
CA GLU A 21 -3.81 6.90 7.58
C GLU A 21 -3.74 7.06 6.05
N ILE A 22 -2.56 7.42 5.51
CA ILE A 22 -2.35 7.59 4.07
C ILE A 22 -2.27 6.24 3.36
N GLU A 23 -3.11 6.07 2.34
CA GLU A 23 -3.28 4.87 1.53
C GLU A 23 -2.42 4.92 0.26
N GLU A 24 -2.42 6.06 -0.43
CA GLU A 24 -1.65 6.28 -1.66
C GLU A 24 -1.03 7.69 -1.69
N ILE A 25 0.08 7.84 -2.40
CA ILE A 25 0.77 9.11 -2.68
C ILE A 25 1.00 9.19 -4.18
N TRP A 26 0.69 10.34 -4.80
CA TRP A 26 0.94 10.61 -6.21
C TRP A 26 1.76 11.87 -6.39
N ILE A 27 2.66 11.86 -7.37
CA ILE A 27 3.36 13.05 -7.85
C ILE A 27 3.09 13.14 -9.34
N ASN A 28 2.32 14.15 -9.76
CA ASN A 28 2.02 14.40 -11.18
C ASN A 28 2.96 15.46 -11.78
N SER A 29 3.43 16.38 -10.93
CA SER A 29 4.51 17.33 -11.19
C SER A 29 5.19 17.64 -9.86
N PRO A 30 6.37 18.28 -9.85
CA PRO A 30 7.05 18.65 -8.62
C PRO A 30 6.19 19.49 -7.66
N GLU A 31 5.23 20.26 -8.19
CA GLU A 31 4.30 21.11 -7.45
C GLU A 31 2.91 20.48 -7.22
N ARG A 32 2.65 19.30 -7.78
CA ARG A 32 1.33 18.63 -7.72
C ARG A 32 1.45 17.25 -7.09
N ILE A 33 1.49 17.26 -5.76
CA ILE A 33 1.62 16.08 -4.92
C ILE A 33 0.30 15.82 -4.20
N PHE A 34 -0.27 14.64 -4.41
CA PHE A 34 -1.54 14.23 -3.83
C PHE A 34 -1.35 13.07 -2.86
N ILE A 35 -2.23 12.97 -1.87
CA ILE A 35 -2.33 11.82 -0.97
C ILE A 35 -3.77 11.33 -0.91
N ALA A 36 -3.96 10.05 -0.62
CA ALA A 36 -5.27 9.47 -0.33
C ALA A 36 -5.38 9.07 1.12
N ARG A 37 -6.49 9.43 1.76
CA ARG A 37 -6.84 9.02 3.12
C ARG A 37 -8.32 8.67 3.18
N GLY A 38 -8.65 7.46 3.67
CA GLY A 38 -10.04 7.02 3.79
C GLY A 38 -10.78 7.00 2.46
N GLY A 39 -10.11 6.62 1.37
CA GLY A 39 -10.67 6.60 0.01
C GLY A 39 -10.93 7.96 -0.63
N LYS A 40 -10.44 9.06 -0.06
CA LYS A 40 -10.54 10.41 -0.64
C LYS A 40 -9.15 10.95 -0.97
N ASN A 41 -9.04 11.67 -2.08
CA ASN A 41 -7.78 12.26 -2.55
C ASN A 41 -7.73 13.75 -2.16
N GLU A 42 -6.56 14.21 -1.74
CA GLU A 42 -6.29 15.61 -1.39
C GLU A 42 -4.95 16.08 -1.97
N LEU A 43 -4.90 17.35 -2.41
CA LEU A 43 -3.67 18.01 -2.83
C LEU A 43 -2.92 18.48 -1.59
N THR A 44 -1.63 18.15 -1.50
CA THR A 44 -0.78 18.57 -0.38
C THR A 44 -0.21 19.97 -0.61
N THR A 45 0.37 20.56 0.45
CA THR A 45 1.14 21.80 0.37
C THR A 45 2.62 21.58 0.08
N LEU A 46 3.06 20.33 -0.09
CA LEU A 46 4.44 20.03 -0.38
C LEU A 46 4.77 20.41 -1.83
N LEU A 47 5.86 21.14 -1.99
CA LEU A 47 6.45 21.46 -3.28
C LEU A 47 7.84 20.84 -3.33
N LEU A 48 8.15 20.23 -4.46
CA LEU A 48 9.46 19.67 -4.76
C LEU A 48 10.02 20.37 -6.01
N THR A 49 11.31 20.17 -6.22
CA THR A 49 11.98 20.42 -7.49
C THR A 49 12.02 19.13 -8.32
N ALA A 50 12.22 19.25 -9.64
CA ALA A 50 12.39 18.09 -10.51
C ALA A 50 13.59 17.22 -10.09
N GLU A 51 14.64 17.84 -9.56
CA GLU A 51 15.82 17.14 -9.04
C GLU A 51 15.50 16.34 -7.77
N GLU A 52 14.73 16.90 -6.85
CA GLU A 52 14.29 16.17 -5.64
C GLU A 52 13.42 14.97 -5.98
N VAL A 53 12.49 15.12 -6.93
CA VAL A 53 11.66 14.02 -7.43
C VAL A 53 12.53 12.89 -7.97
N ARG A 54 13.52 13.22 -8.81
CA ARG A 54 14.47 12.24 -9.36
C ARG A 54 15.29 11.56 -8.25
N ASN A 55 15.84 12.34 -7.33
CA ASN A 55 16.66 11.83 -6.23
C ASN A 55 15.88 10.88 -5.32
N ILE A 56 14.60 11.14 -5.08
CA ILE A 56 13.72 10.24 -4.32
C ILE A 56 13.55 8.91 -5.06
N VAL A 57 13.28 8.94 -6.37
CA VAL A 57 13.12 7.72 -7.17
C VAL A 57 14.42 6.92 -7.23
N ASP A 58 15.55 7.56 -7.51
CA ASP A 58 16.85 6.89 -7.59
C ASP A 58 17.15 6.13 -6.29
N ARG A 59 16.97 6.77 -5.13
CA ARG A 59 17.13 6.12 -3.82
C ARG A 59 16.11 5.01 -3.57
N ALA A 60 14.86 5.18 -3.99
CA ALA A 60 13.82 4.18 -3.83
C ALA A 60 14.11 2.91 -4.66
N LEU A 61 14.61 3.07 -5.89
CA LEU A 61 14.90 1.98 -6.80
C LEU A 61 16.15 1.17 -6.40
N MET A 62 17.08 1.75 -5.64
CA MET A 62 18.27 1.03 -5.13
C MET A 62 17.92 -0.29 -4.43
N TRP A 63 16.78 -0.35 -3.73
CA TRP A 63 16.32 -1.55 -3.02
C TRP A 63 15.75 -2.64 -3.92
N SER A 64 15.19 -2.26 -5.06
CA SER A 64 14.51 -3.17 -5.97
C SER A 64 15.45 -3.81 -7.01
N GLY A 65 16.65 -3.24 -7.18
CA GLY A 65 17.56 -3.60 -8.27
C GLY A 65 17.02 -3.28 -9.67
N ARG A 66 15.89 -2.58 -9.77
CA ARG A 66 15.30 -2.14 -11.03
C ARG A 66 15.99 -0.89 -11.56
N ARG A 67 15.82 -0.65 -12.86
CA ARG A 67 16.37 0.51 -13.57
C ARG A 67 15.25 1.24 -14.29
N LEU A 68 15.43 2.55 -14.42
CA LEU A 68 14.54 3.46 -15.11
C LEU A 68 15.40 4.31 -16.05
N ASP A 69 15.16 4.20 -17.35
CA ASP A 69 15.92 4.90 -18.39
C ASP A 69 15.05 5.08 -19.64
N LEU A 70 15.57 5.76 -20.67
CA LEU A 70 14.80 6.04 -21.88
C LEU A 70 14.43 4.79 -22.69
N SER A 71 15.11 3.66 -22.50
CA SER A 71 14.74 2.39 -23.15
C SER A 71 13.63 1.67 -22.38
N HIS A 72 13.48 1.94 -21.08
CA HIS A 72 12.42 1.45 -20.21
C HIS A 72 11.82 2.62 -19.42
N PRO A 73 10.94 3.43 -20.04
CA PRO A 73 10.51 4.72 -19.51
C PRO A 73 9.48 4.63 -18.37
N PHE A 74 9.28 3.43 -17.81
CA PHE A 74 8.55 3.22 -16.57
C PHE A 74 9.13 2.02 -15.81
N VAL A 75 8.80 1.95 -14.51
CA VAL A 75 9.22 0.86 -13.63
C VAL A 75 8.20 0.61 -12.53
N ASP A 76 7.96 -0.67 -12.26
CA ASP A 76 7.26 -1.15 -11.08
C ASP A 76 8.27 -1.76 -10.10
N ALA A 77 8.16 -1.39 -8.82
CA ALA A 77 9.07 -1.82 -7.78
C ALA A 77 8.34 -2.03 -6.44
N ARG A 78 8.93 -2.88 -5.59
CA ARG A 78 8.50 -3.06 -4.21
C ARG A 78 9.46 -2.33 -3.28
N LEU A 79 8.92 -1.48 -2.42
CA LEU A 79 9.66 -0.77 -1.40
C LEU A 79 9.91 -1.67 -0.18
N PRO A 80 10.90 -1.37 0.68
CA PRO A 80 11.27 -2.28 1.77
C PRO A 80 10.22 -2.38 2.89
N ASP A 81 9.29 -1.43 2.98
CA ASP A 81 8.10 -1.48 3.85
C ASP A 81 6.96 -2.33 3.26
N GLY A 82 7.16 -2.88 2.07
CA GLY A 82 6.17 -3.68 1.34
C GLY A 82 5.28 -2.87 0.41
N SER A 83 5.35 -1.53 0.44
CA SER A 83 4.62 -0.63 -0.43
C SER A 83 5.01 -0.84 -1.90
N ARG A 84 4.10 -0.52 -2.82
CA ARG A 84 4.33 -0.62 -4.27
C ARG A 84 4.64 0.76 -4.83
N LEU A 85 5.66 0.83 -5.66
CA LEU A 85 6.10 2.03 -6.36
C LEU A 85 5.92 1.81 -7.86
N HIS A 86 5.24 2.75 -8.51
CA HIS A 86 5.22 2.90 -9.96
C HIS A 86 5.81 4.26 -10.33
N VAL A 87 6.71 4.28 -11.32
CA VAL A 87 7.29 5.53 -11.85
C VAL A 87 7.26 5.50 -13.37
N ALA A 88 6.91 6.64 -13.98
CA ALA A 88 6.97 6.89 -15.41
C ALA A 88 7.70 8.22 -15.69
N ILE A 89 8.51 8.27 -16.76
CA ILE A 89 9.33 9.44 -17.13
C ILE A 89 8.89 10.07 -18.45
N PRO A 90 9.36 11.30 -18.76
CA PRO A 90 9.17 11.90 -20.08
C PRO A 90 9.64 10.94 -21.17
N GLU A 91 8.91 10.92 -22.30
CA GLU A 91 8.78 9.87 -23.34
C GLU A 91 7.37 9.24 -23.30
N ILE A 92 6.81 9.04 -22.09
CA ILE A 92 5.43 8.57 -21.91
C ILE A 92 4.58 9.47 -21.00
N THR A 93 5.21 10.38 -20.26
CA THR A 93 4.55 11.50 -19.58
C THR A 93 4.77 12.82 -20.34
N PRO A 94 3.93 13.85 -20.13
CA PRO A 94 4.04 15.10 -20.90
C PRO A 94 5.33 15.90 -20.65
N GLU A 95 5.75 16.05 -19.38
CA GLU A 95 6.85 16.95 -19.01
C GLU A 95 7.62 16.46 -17.77
N HIS A 96 6.90 15.99 -16.75
CA HIS A 96 7.50 15.59 -15.48
C HIS A 96 7.41 14.09 -15.24
N TRP A 97 8.21 13.61 -14.29
CA TRP A 97 8.09 12.24 -13.80
C TRP A 97 6.76 12.09 -13.07
N ALA A 98 6.04 11.01 -13.37
CA ALA A 98 4.83 10.63 -12.66
C ALA A 98 5.16 9.49 -11.70
N ILE A 99 4.77 9.65 -10.43
CA ILE A 99 5.04 8.66 -9.38
C ILE A 99 3.74 8.28 -8.69
N ASN A 100 3.55 6.99 -8.44
CA ASN A 100 2.50 6.48 -7.58
C ASN A 100 3.10 5.52 -6.54
N ILE A 101 2.89 5.82 -5.27
CA ILE A 101 3.23 4.94 -4.15
C ILE A 101 1.93 4.46 -3.52
N ARG A 102 1.71 3.15 -3.52
CA ARG A 102 0.57 2.51 -2.86
C ARG A 102 1.06 1.84 -1.59
N LYS A 103 0.70 2.42 -0.44
CA LYS A 103 1.26 2.00 0.83
C LYS A 103 0.76 0.63 1.22
N HIS A 104 1.65 -0.23 1.70
CA HIS A 104 1.25 -1.49 2.33
C HIS A 104 0.75 -1.21 3.74
N LEU A 105 -0.50 -0.76 3.84
CA LEU A 105 -1.13 -0.54 5.13
C LEU A 105 -1.50 -1.90 5.74
N LEU A 106 -0.74 -2.29 6.77
CA LEU A 106 -1.14 -3.36 7.69
C LEU A 106 -2.30 -2.87 8.58
N ARG A 107 -3.49 -2.68 7.98
CA ARG A 107 -4.72 -2.52 8.73
C ARG A 107 -5.20 -3.90 9.14
N THR A 108 -4.70 -4.39 10.27
CA THR A 108 -5.19 -5.63 10.88
C THR A 108 -6.56 -5.35 11.50
N LEU A 109 -7.59 -5.27 10.67
CA LEU A 109 -8.97 -5.25 11.13
C LEU A 109 -9.34 -6.65 11.58
N SER A 110 -9.81 -6.80 12.81
CA SER A 110 -10.41 -8.06 13.22
C SER A 110 -11.81 -8.20 12.63
N VAL A 111 -12.33 -9.44 12.58
CA VAL A 111 -13.73 -9.68 12.19
C VAL A 111 -14.71 -8.89 13.07
N LYS A 112 -14.35 -8.64 14.34
CA LYS A 112 -15.13 -7.82 15.28
C LYS A 112 -15.15 -6.35 14.85
N ASP A 113 -14.02 -5.81 14.38
CA ASP A 113 -13.93 -4.43 13.91
C ASP A 113 -14.76 -4.23 12.64
N LEU A 114 -14.76 -5.21 11.73
CA LEU A 114 -15.61 -5.19 10.54
C LEU A 114 -17.10 -5.19 10.88
N ALA A 115 -17.53 -5.97 11.88
CA ALA A 115 -18.91 -5.91 12.37
C ALA A 115 -19.23 -4.55 13.00
N GLY A 116 -18.30 -3.96 13.77
CA GLY A 116 -18.46 -2.61 14.32
C GLY A 116 -18.62 -1.51 13.26
N ARG A 117 -18.06 -1.73 12.07
CA ARG A 117 -18.20 -0.86 10.90
C ARG A 117 -19.43 -1.17 10.02
N GLY A 118 -20.27 -2.12 10.43
CA GLY A 118 -21.48 -2.49 9.70
C GLY A 118 -21.26 -3.39 8.48
N ALA A 119 -20.06 -3.96 8.29
CA ALA A 119 -19.80 -4.88 7.17
C ALA A 119 -20.53 -6.23 7.33
N MET A 120 -20.88 -6.59 8.58
CA MET A 120 -21.65 -7.79 8.91
C MET A 120 -22.31 -7.64 10.29
N SER A 121 -23.22 -8.54 10.65
CA SER A 121 -23.77 -8.57 12.00
C SER A 121 -22.75 -9.10 13.03
N PRO A 122 -22.88 -8.73 14.32
CA PRO A 122 -22.03 -9.30 15.38
C PRO A 122 -22.10 -10.83 15.47
N SER A 123 -23.27 -11.42 15.20
CA SER A 123 -23.46 -12.87 15.19
C SER A 123 -22.67 -13.55 14.06
N MET A 124 -22.65 -12.93 12.87
CA MET A 124 -21.85 -13.41 11.73
C MET A 124 -20.35 -13.36 12.04
N ALA A 125 -19.88 -12.29 12.70
CA ALA A 125 -18.49 -12.18 13.10
C ALA A 125 -18.06 -13.27 14.10
N ILE A 126 -18.92 -13.61 15.07
CA ILE A 126 -18.68 -14.71 16.00
C ILE A 126 -18.64 -16.05 15.26
N LEU A 127 -19.60 -16.29 14.36
CA LEU A 127 -19.65 -17.50 13.55
C LEU A 127 -18.36 -17.69 12.75
N LEU A 128 -17.99 -16.69 11.94
CA LEU A 128 -16.79 -16.74 11.10
C LEU A 128 -15.52 -16.96 11.92
N ARG A 129 -15.39 -16.29 13.07
CA ARG A 129 -14.25 -16.49 13.98
C ARG A 129 -14.19 -17.93 14.50
N ASN A 130 -15.33 -18.53 14.82
CA ASN A 130 -15.38 -19.93 15.28
C ASN A 130 -15.09 -20.91 14.13
N CYS A 131 -15.52 -20.61 12.90
CA CYS A 131 -15.16 -21.40 11.72
C CYS A 131 -13.65 -21.43 11.48
N VAL A 132 -12.97 -20.28 11.61
CA VAL A 132 -11.50 -20.21 11.52
C VAL A 132 -10.83 -21.06 12.59
N LYS A 133 -11.25 -20.91 13.87
CA LYS A 133 -10.70 -21.69 14.99
C LYS A 133 -10.96 -23.19 14.88
N ALA A 134 -12.01 -23.59 14.15
CA ALA A 134 -12.33 -24.98 13.89
C ALA A 134 -11.60 -25.55 12.66
N GLY A 135 -10.75 -24.76 11.99
CA GLY A 135 -10.00 -25.19 10.80
C GLY A 135 -10.88 -25.43 9.57
N LEU A 136 -12.04 -24.77 9.48
CA LEU A 136 -12.93 -24.92 8.33
C LEU A 136 -12.38 -24.18 7.10
N ASN A 137 -12.62 -24.76 5.93
CA ASN A 137 -12.32 -24.10 4.66
C ASN A 137 -13.31 -22.96 4.42
N ILE A 138 -12.80 -21.76 4.18
CA ILE A 138 -13.60 -20.55 3.94
C ILE A 138 -13.17 -19.93 2.61
N LEU A 139 -14.14 -19.72 1.72
CA LEU A 139 -13.95 -18.97 0.47
C LEU A 139 -14.54 -17.57 0.61
N VAL A 140 -13.74 -16.54 0.39
CA VAL A 140 -14.20 -15.14 0.35
C VAL A 140 -14.41 -14.72 -1.10
N SER A 141 -15.67 -14.56 -1.52
CA SER A 141 -16.06 -14.22 -2.89
C SER A 141 -16.78 -12.87 -2.98
N GLY A 142 -16.75 -12.24 -4.16
CA GLY A 142 -17.39 -10.95 -4.42
C GLY A 142 -16.76 -10.19 -5.59
N ALA A 143 -17.40 -9.11 -6.03
CA ALA A 143 -16.91 -8.25 -7.11
C ALA A 143 -15.55 -7.61 -6.79
N THR A 144 -14.87 -7.08 -7.82
CA THR A 144 -13.68 -6.24 -7.63
C THR A 144 -14.00 -5.08 -6.68
N GLN A 145 -13.06 -4.71 -5.81
CA GLN A 145 -13.22 -3.68 -4.78
C GLN A 145 -14.29 -3.95 -3.69
N ALA A 146 -14.91 -5.14 -3.64
CA ALA A 146 -15.93 -5.48 -2.64
C ALA A 146 -15.40 -5.76 -1.20
N GLY A 147 -14.12 -5.49 -0.93
CA GLY A 147 -13.52 -5.73 0.40
C GLY A 147 -13.11 -7.19 0.68
N LYS A 148 -12.98 -8.03 -0.35
CA LYS A 148 -12.58 -9.46 -0.20
C LYS A 148 -11.28 -9.63 0.59
N THR A 149 -10.21 -8.94 0.15
CA THR A 149 -8.90 -9.02 0.79
C THR A 149 -8.95 -8.50 2.23
N THR A 150 -9.77 -7.48 2.49
CA THR A 150 -10.00 -6.96 3.84
C THR A 150 -10.63 -8.01 4.75
N LEU A 151 -11.68 -8.70 4.30
CA LEU A 151 -12.32 -9.78 5.06
C LEU A 151 -11.37 -10.98 5.23
N LEU A 152 -10.65 -11.37 4.18
CA LEU A 152 -9.67 -12.45 4.23
C LEU A 152 -8.62 -12.17 5.30
N ASN A 153 -8.03 -10.98 5.30
CA ASN A 153 -7.03 -10.58 6.31
C ASN A 153 -7.60 -10.59 7.74
N ALA A 154 -8.87 -10.19 7.91
CA ALA A 154 -9.54 -10.24 9.20
C ALA A 154 -9.81 -11.67 9.70
N LEU A 155 -10.07 -12.61 8.78
CA LEU A 155 -10.19 -14.02 9.11
C LEU A 155 -8.83 -14.62 9.46
N VAL A 156 -7.79 -14.29 8.71
CA VAL A 156 -6.41 -14.70 8.99
C VAL A 156 -5.96 -14.22 10.37
N SER A 157 -6.36 -13.00 10.79
CA SER A 157 -6.06 -12.49 12.13
C SER A 157 -6.75 -13.26 13.27
N ALA A 158 -7.70 -14.15 12.97
CA ALA A 158 -8.37 -15.00 13.95
C ALA A 158 -7.74 -16.40 14.09
N ILE A 159 -6.74 -16.73 13.26
CA ILE A 159 -6.00 -18.00 13.33
C ILE A 159 -5.23 -18.06 14.66
N PRO A 160 -5.29 -19.17 15.42
CA PRO A 160 -4.50 -19.34 16.64
C PRO A 160 -3.00 -19.18 16.38
N VAL A 161 -2.29 -18.47 17.26
CA VAL A 161 -0.86 -18.14 17.08
C VAL A 161 0.07 -19.34 17.07
N GLN A 162 -0.39 -20.51 17.52
CA GLN A 162 0.35 -21.77 17.47
C GLN A 162 0.27 -22.47 16.11
N GLU A 163 -0.61 -22.02 15.21
CA GLU A 163 -0.76 -22.61 13.89
C GLU A 163 0.24 -22.03 12.90
N ARG A 164 0.75 -22.91 12.01
CA ARG A 164 1.62 -22.50 10.92
C ARG A 164 0.77 -22.00 9.75
N VAL A 165 0.95 -20.74 9.38
CA VAL A 165 0.29 -20.12 8.22
C VAL A 165 1.24 -20.04 7.03
N ILE A 166 0.77 -20.42 5.84
CA ILE A 166 1.47 -20.23 4.57
C ILE A 166 0.55 -19.40 3.68
N THR A 167 1.05 -18.27 3.17
CA THR A 167 0.35 -17.44 2.19
C THR A 167 0.94 -17.64 0.80
N ILE A 168 0.08 -17.65 -0.21
CA ILE A 168 0.46 -17.73 -1.62
C ILE A 168 -0.28 -16.59 -2.32
N GLU A 169 0.48 -15.61 -2.81
CA GLU A 169 -0.04 -14.41 -3.47
C GLU A 169 0.74 -14.17 -4.76
N GLU A 170 0.05 -13.70 -5.81
CA GLU A 170 0.72 -13.15 -6.98
C GLU A 170 1.20 -11.72 -6.66
N VAL A 171 2.50 -11.47 -6.86
CA VAL A 171 3.09 -10.14 -6.73
C VAL A 171 3.37 -9.63 -8.14
N PHE A 172 2.58 -8.68 -8.62
CA PHE A 172 2.90 -7.84 -9.78
C PHE A 172 3.67 -6.62 -9.29
#